data_AF-A0AA85B617-F1
#
_entry.id   AF-A0AA85B617-F1
#
_cell.length_a   1.000
_cell.length_b   1.000
_cell.length_c   1.000
_cell.angle_alpha   90.00
_cell.angle_beta   90.00
_cell.angle_gamma   90.00
#
_symmetry.space_group_name_H-M   'P 1'
#
loop_
_entity.id
_entity.type
_entity.pdbx_description
1 polymer ?
#
loop_
_entity_poly.entity_id
_entity_poly.type
_entity_poly.pdbx_seq_one_letter_code
_entity_poly.pdbx_strand_id
1 'polypeptide(L)'
;MANCGDSRAILIRDNKTFLATQDHKPYNPIESRRISEAGGKVMLSRVNGSLAVSRSLGDFEYKQVLNRGATEQLVSPEPDIFIVERRKEFDQVLLLACDGIWDVFENDTLTTYVLHRLCCLPSLADVCSEILDTSLHKGSRDNMSVLLVALDAAPTVNPEAVCKEMELDTSLNNMIVDIINSAGEDANFLNVDYVASAVKSMNLPNYPPGGFNTKRAYVENFFNTHFRQNKVFAKTQLDAQS
;
A
#
# COMPACT_ATOMS: atom_id res chain seq x y z
N MET A 1 -19.15 -3.95 -8.19
CA MET A 1 -18.46 -3.63 -6.92
C MET A 1 -19.47 -3.04 -5.96
N ALA A 2 -19.36 -3.31 -4.67
CA ALA A 2 -20.21 -2.74 -3.64
C ALA A 2 -19.32 -2.09 -2.58
N ASN A 3 -19.60 -0.85 -2.20
CA ASN A 3 -18.83 -0.14 -1.17
C ASN A 3 -19.72 0.34 -0.03
N CYS A 4 -19.28 0.15 1.21
CA CYS A 4 -19.92 0.68 2.41
C CYS A 4 -18.82 0.99 3.44
N GLY A 5 -18.47 2.27 3.57
CA GLY A 5 -17.29 2.72 4.33
C GLY A 5 -16.22 3.35 3.44
N ASP A 6 -14.99 3.37 3.93
CA ASP A 6 -13.82 4.03 3.33
C ASP A 6 -12.67 3.09 2.96
N SER A 7 -12.91 1.77 3.01
CA SER A 7 -12.20 0.87 2.12
C SER A 7 -12.54 1.22 0.66
N ARG A 8 -11.64 0.87 -0.26
CA ARG A 8 -11.80 1.20 -1.67
C ARG A 8 -11.42 0.04 -2.58
N ALA A 9 -12.18 -0.11 -3.65
CA ALA A 9 -11.91 -1.04 -4.72
C ALA A 9 -11.69 -0.28 -6.04
N ILE A 10 -10.75 -0.76 -6.85
CA ILE A 10 -10.49 -0.26 -8.19
C ILE A 10 -10.53 -1.39 -9.22
N LEU A 11 -11.08 -1.10 -10.40
CA LEU A 11 -10.97 -1.93 -11.60
C LEU A 11 -9.96 -1.28 -12.54
N ILE A 12 -8.90 -2.03 -12.85
CA ILE A 12 -7.88 -1.65 -13.82
C ILE A 12 -8.24 -2.25 -15.17
N ARG A 13 -8.36 -1.38 -16.17
CA ARG A 13 -8.70 -1.73 -17.56
C ARG A 13 -7.88 -0.85 -18.49
N ASP A 14 -7.30 -1.46 -19.52
CA ASP A 14 -6.47 -0.77 -20.52
C ASP A 14 -5.38 0.11 -19.89
N ASN A 15 -4.65 -0.48 -18.94
CA ASN A 15 -3.56 0.09 -18.16
C ASN A 15 -3.91 1.35 -17.33
N LYS A 16 -5.19 1.55 -17.02
CA LYS A 16 -5.69 2.71 -16.27
C LYS A 16 -6.68 2.31 -15.19
N THR A 17 -6.82 3.16 -14.18
CA THR A 17 -7.91 3.07 -13.21
C THR A 17 -9.22 3.40 -13.93
N PHE A 18 -9.97 2.39 -14.36
CA PHE A 18 -11.21 2.60 -15.09
C PHE A 18 -12.38 2.95 -14.17
N LEU A 19 -12.41 2.34 -12.99
CA LEU A 19 -13.42 2.62 -11.99
C LEU A 19 -12.79 2.51 -10.60
N ALA A 20 -13.11 3.45 -9.72
CA ALA A 20 -12.82 3.40 -8.31
C ALA A 20 -14.12 3.62 -7.53
N THR A 21 -14.34 2.85 -6.46
CA THR A 21 -15.45 3.14 -5.54
C THR A 21 -15.20 4.48 -4.83
N GLN A 22 -16.27 5.17 -4.46
CA GLN A 22 -16.16 6.41 -3.69
C GLN A 22 -16.20 6.11 -2.19
N ASP A 23 -15.23 6.63 -1.44
CA ASP A 23 -15.17 6.47 0.01
C ASP A 23 -16.30 7.25 0.68
N HIS A 24 -16.93 6.64 1.68
CA HIS A 24 -18.00 7.24 2.47
C HIS A 24 -17.44 8.01 3.67
N LYS A 25 -16.98 9.24 3.39
CA LYS A 25 -16.44 10.13 4.43
C LYS A 25 -17.53 11.09 4.95
N PRO A 26 -17.59 11.39 6.26
CA PRO A 26 -18.61 12.27 6.86
C PRO A 26 -18.71 13.65 6.21
N TYR A 27 -17.61 14.20 5.70
CA TYR A 27 -17.58 15.51 5.06
C TYR A 27 -18.09 15.51 3.61
N ASN A 28 -18.37 14.36 3.01
CA ASN A 28 -18.97 14.29 1.67
C ASN A 28 -20.36 14.96 1.69
N PRO A 29 -20.75 15.74 0.66
CA PRO A 29 -21.97 16.55 0.72
C PRO A 29 -23.26 15.79 1.02
N ILE A 30 -23.44 14.60 0.42
CA ILE A 30 -24.64 13.76 0.63
C ILE A 30 -24.64 13.18 2.05
N GLU A 31 -23.47 12.72 2.51
CA GLU A 31 -23.30 12.11 3.83
C GLU A 31 -23.49 13.15 4.95
N SER A 32 -22.85 14.32 4.81
CA SER A 32 -22.96 15.45 5.74
C SER A 32 -24.40 15.96 5.86
N ARG A 33 -25.14 16.01 4.74
CA ARG A 33 -26.56 16.34 4.75
C ARG A 33 -27.36 15.33 5.56
N ARG A 34 -27.21 14.03 5.28
CA ARG A 34 -27.89 12.96 6.03
C ARG A 34 -27.58 13.04 7.53
N ILE A 35 -26.30 13.21 7.89
CA ILE A 35 -25.85 13.34 9.29
C ILE A 35 -26.54 14.54 9.97
N SER A 36 -26.62 15.68 9.29
CA SER A 36 -27.26 16.90 9.82
C SER A 36 -28.77 16.73 9.99
N GLU A 37 -29.43 16.10 9.00
CA GLU A 37 -30.85 15.79 9.05
C GLU A 37 -31.20 14.78 10.16
N ALA A 38 -30.29 13.86 10.46
CA ALA A 38 -30.38 12.95 11.60
C ALA A 38 -30.02 13.60 12.95
N GLY A 39 -29.79 14.92 12.99
CA GLY A 39 -29.52 15.69 14.21
C GLY A 39 -28.05 15.69 14.67
N GLY A 40 -27.15 15.10 13.89
CA GLY A 40 -25.71 15.09 14.16
C GLY A 40 -24.97 16.26 13.53
N LYS A 41 -23.65 16.26 13.69
CA LYS A 41 -22.73 17.24 13.09
C LYS A 41 -21.48 16.56 12.59
N VAL A 42 -20.87 17.13 11.54
CA VAL A 42 -19.53 16.74 11.10
C VAL A 42 -18.52 17.66 11.77
N MET A 43 -17.64 17.10 12.60
CA MET A 43 -16.58 17.84 13.31
C MET A 43 -15.24 17.18 13.02
N LEU A 44 -14.25 17.94 12.53
CA LEU A 44 -12.92 17.42 12.20
C LEU A 44 -12.99 16.14 11.32
N SER A 45 -13.82 16.19 10.27
CA SER A 45 -14.08 15.06 9.36
C SER A 45 -14.72 13.83 9.98
N ARG A 46 -15.26 13.92 11.20
CA ARG A 46 -15.89 12.82 11.95
C ARG A 46 -17.34 13.10 12.30
N VAL A 47 -18.18 12.05 12.35
CA VAL A 47 -19.55 12.10 12.87
C VAL A 47 -19.50 12.40 14.36
N ASN A 48 -20.07 13.54 14.77
CA ASN A 48 -20.05 14.07 16.13
C ASN A 48 -18.63 14.12 16.75
N GLY A 49 -17.60 14.26 15.92
CA GLY A 49 -16.19 14.27 16.37
C GLY A 49 -15.60 12.90 16.69
N SER A 50 -16.36 11.80 16.57
CA SER A 50 -15.93 10.46 16.99
C SER A 50 -15.61 9.55 15.79
N LEU A 51 -16.60 9.25 14.94
CA LEU A 51 -16.45 8.24 13.88
C LEU A 51 -15.99 8.84 12.55
N ALA A 52 -14.93 8.29 11.95
CA ALA A 52 -14.32 8.82 10.71
C ALA A 52 -15.00 8.34 9.41
N VAL A 53 -15.96 7.43 9.50
CA VAL A 53 -16.76 6.93 8.39
C VAL A 53 -18.21 7.37 8.51
N SER A 54 -18.87 7.56 7.38
CA SER A 54 -20.31 7.87 7.36
C SER A 54 -21.18 6.65 7.05
N ARG A 55 -20.59 5.56 6.54
CA ARG A 55 -21.31 4.31 6.30
C ARG A 55 -20.55 3.12 6.86
N SER A 56 -21.28 2.20 7.48
CA SER A 56 -20.74 0.98 8.06
C SER A 56 -21.87 0.00 8.40
N LEU A 57 -21.52 -1.28 8.48
CA LEU A 57 -22.31 -2.27 9.20
C LEU A 57 -21.97 -2.18 10.70
N GLY A 58 -22.92 -2.54 11.58
CA GLY A 58 -22.73 -2.34 13.02
C GLY A 58 -23.02 -0.91 13.46
N ASP A 59 -22.20 -0.33 14.35
CA ASP A 59 -22.31 1.05 14.85
C ASP A 59 -23.74 1.44 15.29
N PHE A 60 -24.39 0.53 16.01
CA PHE A 60 -25.81 0.66 16.36
C PHE A 60 -26.12 1.91 17.19
N GLU A 61 -25.15 2.43 17.96
CA GLU A 61 -25.31 3.68 18.71
C GLU A 61 -25.58 4.90 17.81
N TYR A 62 -25.12 4.87 16.56
CA TYR A 62 -25.35 5.92 15.56
C TYR A 62 -26.64 5.70 14.76
N LYS A 63 -27.42 4.66 15.09
CA LYS A 63 -28.58 4.18 14.32
C LYS A 63 -29.88 4.13 15.15
N GLN A 64 -29.98 5.00 16.15
CA GLN A 64 -31.10 5.06 17.10
C GLN A 64 -31.92 6.37 16.97
N VAL A 65 -31.77 7.12 15.89
CA VAL A 65 -32.53 8.36 15.69
C VAL A 65 -33.98 8.02 15.42
N LEU A 66 -34.87 8.49 16.31
CA LEU A 66 -36.31 8.29 16.20
C LEU A 66 -36.85 8.94 14.91
N ASN A 67 -37.87 8.32 14.31
CA ASN A 67 -38.53 8.78 13.10
C ASN A 67 -37.62 8.90 11.85
N ARG A 68 -36.52 8.14 11.82
CA ARG A 68 -35.64 8.01 10.64
C ARG A 68 -35.56 6.56 10.19
N GLY A 69 -35.54 6.33 8.88
CA GLY A 69 -35.32 5.01 8.30
C GLY A 69 -33.91 4.46 8.59
N ALA A 70 -33.67 3.19 8.28
CA ALA A 70 -32.39 2.54 8.52
C ALA A 70 -31.21 3.21 7.78
N THR A 71 -31.46 3.81 6.62
CA THR A 71 -30.46 4.46 5.76
C THR A 71 -30.36 5.97 5.97
N GLU A 72 -31.22 6.54 6.82
CA GLU A 72 -31.29 7.98 7.14
C GLU A 72 -30.70 8.30 8.52
N GLN A 73 -29.97 7.35 9.11
CA GLN A 73 -29.33 7.48 10.42
C GLN A 73 -28.04 8.32 10.33
N LEU A 74 -27.39 8.59 11.48
CA LEU A 74 -26.08 9.25 11.49
C LEU A 74 -25.04 8.46 10.70
N VAL A 75 -25.12 7.13 10.75
CA VAL A 75 -24.31 6.19 9.98
C VAL A 75 -25.23 5.26 9.19
N SER A 76 -25.08 5.19 7.87
CA SER A 76 -25.93 4.35 7.01
C SER A 76 -25.30 2.97 6.75
N PRO A 77 -26.07 1.87 6.75
CA PRO A 77 -25.59 0.57 6.28
C PRO A 77 -25.68 0.41 4.75
N GLU A 78 -26.25 1.38 4.03
CA GLU A 78 -26.56 1.26 2.60
C GLU A 78 -25.29 1.31 1.74
N PRO A 79 -25.00 0.26 0.95
CA PRO A 79 -23.86 0.26 0.07
C PRO A 79 -24.14 1.02 -1.24
N ASP A 80 -23.11 1.63 -1.79
CA ASP A 80 -23.13 2.08 -3.19
C ASP A 80 -22.77 0.88 -4.09
N ILE A 81 -23.61 0.61 -5.10
CA ILE A 81 -23.45 -0.51 -6.04
C ILE A 81 -23.03 0.01 -7.41
N PHE A 82 -21.88 -0.46 -7.87
CA PHE A 82 -21.33 -0.16 -9.18
C PHE A 82 -21.42 -1.39 -10.08
N ILE A 83 -22.25 -1.31 -11.12
CA ILE A 83 -22.45 -2.38 -12.10
C ILE A 83 -21.69 -2.01 -13.38
N VAL A 84 -20.78 -2.88 -13.78
CA VAL A 84 -19.95 -2.70 -14.98
C VAL A 84 -19.99 -3.97 -15.80
N GLU A 85 -20.24 -3.84 -17.09
CA GLU A 85 -20.13 -4.96 -18.03
C GLU A 85 -18.65 -5.34 -18.22
N ARG A 86 -18.36 -6.65 -18.10
CA ARG A 86 -17.01 -7.18 -18.25
C ARG A 86 -16.55 -7.09 -19.69
N ARG A 87 -15.28 -6.74 -19.89
CA ARG A 87 -14.60 -6.72 -21.18
C ARG A 87 -13.33 -7.55 -21.07
N LYS A 88 -13.42 -8.84 -21.40
CA LYS A 88 -12.32 -9.82 -21.23
C LYS A 88 -11.01 -9.37 -21.85
N GLU A 89 -11.07 -8.72 -23.01
CA GLU A 89 -9.88 -8.26 -23.75
C GLU A 89 -9.14 -7.10 -23.07
N PHE A 90 -9.81 -6.38 -22.16
CA PHE A 90 -9.26 -5.15 -21.56
C PHE A 90 -9.22 -5.17 -20.03
N ASP A 91 -10.02 -6.02 -19.37
CA ASP A 91 -10.08 -6.12 -17.91
C ASP A 91 -8.86 -6.84 -17.37
N GLN A 92 -8.03 -6.12 -16.61
CA GLN A 92 -6.73 -6.63 -16.16
C GLN A 92 -6.76 -7.07 -14.70
N VAL A 93 -7.23 -6.19 -13.80
CA VAL A 93 -7.12 -6.42 -12.36
C VAL A 93 -8.30 -5.80 -11.63
N LEU A 94 -8.84 -6.52 -10.66
CA LEU A 94 -9.67 -5.96 -9.60
C LEU A 94 -8.87 -5.95 -8.29
N LEU A 95 -8.67 -4.76 -7.72
CA LEU A 95 -7.92 -4.57 -6.47
C LEU A 95 -8.86 -4.00 -5.41
N LEU A 96 -8.87 -4.62 -4.23
CA LEU A 96 -9.59 -4.14 -3.06
C LEU A 96 -8.60 -3.94 -1.92
N ALA A 97 -8.69 -2.83 -1.21
CA ALA A 97 -7.87 -2.59 -0.03
C ALA A 97 -8.58 -1.68 0.98
N CYS A 98 -8.15 -1.77 2.25
CA CYS A 98 -8.54 -0.82 3.29
C CYS A 98 -7.81 0.52 3.15
N ASP A 99 -8.28 1.52 3.91
CA ASP A 99 -7.69 2.86 4.02
C ASP A 99 -6.21 2.85 4.42
N GLY A 100 -5.74 1.88 5.21
CA GLY A 100 -4.32 1.70 5.50
C GLY A 100 -3.41 1.61 4.25
N ILE A 101 -3.96 1.24 3.09
CA ILE A 101 -3.26 1.33 1.78
C ILE A 101 -3.57 2.65 1.08
N TRP A 102 -4.85 3.05 1.02
CA TRP A 102 -5.30 4.22 0.26
C TRP A 102 -4.88 5.56 0.85
N ASP A 103 -4.54 5.61 2.14
CA ASP A 103 -4.01 6.80 2.80
C ASP A 103 -2.61 7.17 2.31
N VAL A 104 -1.87 6.19 1.75
CA VAL A 104 -0.50 6.38 1.24
C VAL A 104 -0.38 6.15 -0.27
N PHE A 105 -1.47 5.74 -0.92
CA PHE A 105 -1.52 5.50 -2.36
C PHE A 105 -2.68 6.22 -3.03
N GLU A 106 -2.34 6.99 -4.07
CA GLU A 106 -3.31 7.42 -5.07
C GLU A 106 -3.67 6.27 -6.01
N ASN A 107 -4.90 6.29 -6.53
CA ASN A 107 -5.44 5.23 -7.39
C ASN A 107 -4.52 4.94 -8.59
N ASP A 108 -4.15 5.97 -9.36
CA ASP A 108 -3.35 5.79 -10.58
C ASP A 108 -1.90 5.40 -10.29
N THR A 109 -1.35 5.88 -9.17
CA THR A 109 -0.02 5.47 -8.70
C THR A 109 -0.01 3.99 -8.36
N LEU A 110 -1.02 3.50 -7.62
CA LEU A 110 -1.11 2.09 -7.28
C LEU A 110 -1.42 1.22 -8.50
N THR A 111 -2.27 1.69 -9.43
CA THR A 111 -2.51 1.01 -10.72
C THR A 111 -1.21 0.80 -11.49
N THR A 112 -0.43 1.86 -11.68
CA THR A 112 0.83 1.79 -12.42
C THR A 112 1.82 0.86 -11.72
N TYR A 113 1.91 0.96 -10.39
CA TYR A 113 2.76 0.10 -9.57
C TYR A 113 2.39 -1.38 -9.70
N VAL A 114 1.12 -1.72 -9.53
CA VAL A 114 0.64 -3.11 -9.59
C VAL A 114 0.85 -3.72 -10.96
N LEU A 115 0.54 -3.00 -12.04
CA LEU A 115 0.78 -3.49 -13.40
C LEU A 115 2.27 -3.75 -13.65
N HIS A 116 3.15 -2.86 -13.16
CA HIS A 116 4.59 -3.09 -13.22
C HIS A 116 5.00 -4.33 -12.41
N ARG A 117 4.51 -4.49 -11.18
CA ARG A 117 4.86 -5.64 -10.34
C ARG A 117 4.40 -6.96 -10.92
N LEU A 118 3.24 -7.02 -11.58
CA LEU A 118 2.75 -8.22 -12.26
C LEU A 118 3.66 -8.66 -13.42
N CYS A 119 4.38 -7.73 -14.04
CA CYS A 119 5.37 -8.05 -15.07
C CYS A 119 6.69 -8.58 -14.47
N CYS A 120 7.00 -8.27 -13.21
CA CYS A 120 8.28 -8.63 -12.58
C CYS A 120 8.17 -9.85 -11.65
N LEU A 121 7.01 -10.07 -11.04
CA LEU A 121 6.82 -11.08 -10.00
C LEU A 121 5.95 -12.25 -10.49
N PRO A 122 6.30 -13.50 -10.14
CA PRO A 122 5.57 -14.68 -10.60
C PRO A 122 4.25 -14.92 -9.84
N SER A 123 4.08 -14.32 -8.66
CA SER A 123 2.95 -14.60 -7.77
C SER A 123 2.19 -13.34 -7.38
N LEU A 124 0.86 -13.42 -7.38
CA LEU A 124 -0.01 -12.36 -6.85
C LEU A 124 0.23 -12.12 -5.35
N ALA A 125 0.62 -13.15 -4.60
CA ALA A 125 0.93 -13.02 -3.18
C ALA A 125 2.18 -12.15 -2.94
N ASP A 126 3.19 -12.26 -3.82
CA ASP A 126 4.39 -11.43 -3.74
C ASP A 126 4.05 -9.97 -4.07
N VAL A 127 3.21 -9.73 -5.09
CA VAL A 127 2.70 -8.39 -5.42
C VAL A 127 1.95 -7.79 -4.23
N CYS A 128 1.04 -8.54 -3.61
CA CYS A 128 0.34 -8.09 -2.40
C CYS A 128 1.31 -7.78 -1.27
N SER A 129 2.29 -8.64 -1.02
CA SER A 129 3.29 -8.45 0.04
C SER A 129 4.09 -7.17 -0.19
N GLU A 130 4.51 -6.90 -1.42
CA GLU A 130 5.21 -5.67 -1.75
C GLU A 130 4.33 -4.41 -1.61
N ILE A 131 3.02 -4.49 -1.88
CA ILE A 131 2.09 -3.37 -1.62
C ILE A 131 2.04 -3.07 -0.12
N LEU A 132 1.96 -4.10 0.72
CA LEU A 132 1.93 -3.95 2.18
C LEU A 132 3.22 -3.31 2.71
N ASP A 133 4.37 -3.85 2.31
CA ASP A 133 5.68 -3.34 2.71
C ASP A 133 5.92 -1.91 2.22
N THR A 134 5.52 -1.61 0.98
CA THR A 134 5.63 -0.25 0.44
C THR A 134 4.71 0.71 1.21
N SER A 135 3.50 0.28 1.57
CA SER A 135 2.57 1.11 2.35
C SER A 135 3.13 1.45 3.73
N LEU A 136 3.74 0.47 4.40
CA LEU A 136 4.43 0.66 5.67
C LEU A 136 5.55 1.72 5.55
N HIS A 137 6.39 1.59 4.51
CA HIS A 137 7.51 2.52 4.30
C HIS A 137 7.11 3.90 3.77
N LYS A 138 5.92 4.02 3.19
CA LYS A 138 5.31 5.33 2.88
C LYS A 138 4.68 6.00 4.09
N GLY A 139 4.66 5.31 5.24
CA GLY A 139 4.26 5.88 6.53
C GLY A 139 2.90 5.40 7.04
N SER A 140 2.28 4.39 6.42
CA SER A 140 1.06 3.80 6.95
C SER A 140 1.33 3.20 8.33
N ARG A 141 0.43 3.47 9.28
CA ARG A 141 0.48 2.98 10.67
C ARG A 141 -0.78 2.20 11.04
N ASP A 142 -1.66 1.95 10.07
CA ASP A 142 -2.92 1.25 10.28
C ASP A 142 -2.79 -0.25 9.97
N ASN A 143 -3.86 -0.99 10.24
CA ASN A 143 -4.05 -2.32 9.69
C ASN A 143 -4.16 -2.24 8.17
N MET A 144 -3.49 -3.17 7.50
CA MET A 144 -3.39 -3.20 6.06
C MET A 144 -3.90 -4.54 5.55
N SER A 145 -4.78 -4.49 4.55
CA SER A 145 -5.33 -5.66 3.88
C SER A 145 -5.55 -5.32 2.41
N VAL A 146 -5.11 -6.21 1.54
CA VAL A 146 -5.25 -6.08 0.09
C VAL A 146 -5.68 -7.41 -0.51
N LEU A 147 -6.61 -7.36 -1.45
CA LEU A 147 -7.03 -8.48 -2.28
C LEU A 147 -6.81 -8.10 -3.73
N LEU A 148 -6.01 -8.92 -4.42
CA LEU A 148 -5.68 -8.76 -5.83
C LEU A 148 -6.30 -9.90 -6.64
N VAL A 149 -7.13 -9.56 -7.61
CA VAL A 149 -7.77 -10.53 -8.52
C VAL A 149 -7.28 -10.24 -9.93
N ALA A 150 -6.46 -11.13 -10.48
CA ALA A 150 -6.08 -11.09 -11.89
C ALA A 150 -7.27 -11.53 -12.76
N LEU A 151 -7.57 -10.72 -13.79
CA LEU A 151 -8.61 -10.98 -14.77
C LEU A 151 -7.99 -11.43 -16.11
N ASP A 152 -8.82 -11.66 -17.12
CA ASP A 152 -8.40 -12.29 -18.38
C ASP A 152 -7.26 -11.55 -19.11
N ALA A 153 -7.22 -10.21 -19.03
CA ALA A 153 -6.17 -9.39 -19.67
C ALA A 153 -5.06 -8.95 -18.70
N ALA A 154 -4.94 -9.58 -17.53
CA ALA A 154 -3.88 -9.26 -16.57
C ALA A 154 -2.49 -9.39 -17.24
N PRO A 155 -1.54 -8.47 -16.96
CA PRO A 155 -0.18 -8.63 -17.42
C PRO A 155 0.42 -9.94 -16.91
N THR A 156 1.16 -10.61 -17.79
CA THR A 156 1.98 -11.76 -17.42
C THR A 156 3.42 -11.33 -17.20
N VAL A 157 4.19 -12.16 -16.51
CA VAL A 157 5.62 -11.95 -16.30
C VAL A 157 6.33 -11.69 -17.63
N ASN A 158 7.09 -10.60 -17.69
CA ASN A 158 7.89 -10.20 -18.85
C ASN A 158 9.38 -10.41 -18.54
N PRO A 159 10.10 -11.27 -19.28
CA PRO A 159 11.53 -11.53 -19.05
C PRO A 159 12.40 -10.27 -19.03
N GLU A 160 12.09 -9.26 -19.86
CA GLU A 160 12.85 -8.01 -19.89
C GLU A 160 12.65 -7.19 -18.60
N ALA A 161 11.43 -7.16 -18.09
CA ALA A 161 11.11 -6.47 -16.83
C ALA A 161 11.79 -7.17 -15.64
N VAL A 162 11.78 -8.50 -15.62
CA VAL A 162 12.51 -9.31 -14.64
C VAL A 162 14.02 -9.03 -14.70
N CYS A 163 14.60 -8.96 -15.91
CA CYS A 163 16.02 -8.64 -16.08
C CYS A 163 16.37 -7.27 -15.48
N LYS A 164 15.57 -6.23 -15.79
CA LYS A 164 15.75 -4.87 -15.26
C LYS A 164 15.63 -4.81 -13.74
N GLU A 165 14.69 -5.57 -13.16
CA GLU A 165 14.52 -5.69 -11.71
C GLU A 165 15.76 -6.33 -11.06
N MET A 166 16.29 -7.41 -11.65
CA MET A 166 17.51 -8.08 -11.17
C MET A 166 18.75 -7.20 -11.26
N GLU A 167 18.89 -6.39 -12.32
CA GLU A 167 19.97 -5.42 -12.48
C GLU A 167 19.93 -4.34 -11.40
N LEU A 168 18.73 -3.81 -11.10
CA LEU A 168 18.53 -2.87 -10.00
C LEU A 168 18.89 -3.51 -8.66
N ASP A 169 18.39 -4.71 -8.38
CA ASP A 169 18.67 -5.44 -7.14
C ASP A 169 20.16 -5.70 -6.95
N THR A 170 20.86 -6.09 -8.02
CA THR A 170 22.33 -6.26 -8.01
C THR A 170 23.03 -4.93 -7.69
N SER A 171 22.57 -3.83 -8.28
CA SER A 171 23.13 -2.50 -8.05
C SER A 171 22.92 -2.03 -6.60
N LEU A 172 21.73 -2.28 -6.04
CA LEU A 172 21.41 -2.00 -4.64
C LEU A 172 22.31 -2.82 -3.71
N ASN A 173 22.46 -4.12 -3.98
CA ASN A 173 23.24 -5.03 -3.15
C ASN A 173 24.71 -4.63 -3.10
N ASN A 174 25.33 -4.35 -4.26
CA ASN A 174 26.72 -3.89 -4.33
C ASN A 174 26.92 -2.60 -3.53
N MET A 175 26.00 -1.64 -3.67
CA MET A 175 26.08 -0.37 -2.95
C MET A 175 25.96 -0.54 -1.43
N ILE A 176 25.04 -1.39 -0.97
CA ILE A 176 24.89 -1.67 0.47
C ILE A 176 26.16 -2.32 1.01
N VAL A 177 26.76 -3.27 0.27
CA VAL A 177 28.04 -3.91 0.64
C VAL A 177 29.16 -2.87 0.71
N ASP A 178 29.27 -1.98 -0.27
CA ASP A 178 30.29 -0.92 -0.29
C ASP A 178 30.15 0.04 0.90
N ILE A 179 28.91 0.41 1.26
CA ILE A 179 28.62 1.25 2.43
C ILE A 179 29.04 0.53 3.73
N ILE A 180 28.69 -0.76 3.86
CA ILE A 180 29.07 -1.57 5.03
C ILE A 180 30.60 -1.66 5.14
N ASN A 181 31.30 -1.93 4.04
CA ASN A 181 32.75 -2.07 4.03
C ASN A 181 33.46 -0.74 4.32
N SER A 182 32.93 0.38 3.83
CA SER A 182 33.49 1.71 4.05
C SER A 182 33.35 2.19 5.50
N ALA A 183 32.38 1.67 6.25
CA ALA A 183 32.19 2.00 7.66
C ALA A 183 33.26 1.36 8.58
N GLY A 184 33.95 0.31 8.11
CA GLY A 184 35.03 -0.35 8.86
C GLY A 184 34.59 -0.91 10.22
N GLU A 185 35.50 -0.90 11.20
CA GLU A 185 35.25 -1.42 12.56
C GLU A 185 34.36 -0.49 13.40
N ASP A 186 34.28 0.81 13.06
CA ASP A 186 33.52 1.81 13.81
C ASP A 186 32.08 1.99 13.27
N ALA A 187 31.42 0.86 13.01
CA ALA A 187 30.08 0.79 12.43
C ALA A 187 28.94 1.13 13.41
N ASN A 188 29.22 1.81 14.52
CA ASN A 188 28.22 2.14 15.54
C ASN A 188 27.15 3.14 15.04
N PHE A 189 27.48 3.95 14.03
CA PHE A 189 26.52 4.87 13.40
C PHE A 189 25.71 4.20 12.28
N LEU A 190 26.10 3.01 11.82
CA LEU A 190 25.49 2.37 10.67
C LEU A 190 24.15 1.73 11.06
N ASN A 191 23.07 2.35 10.61
CA ASN A 191 21.71 1.84 10.77
C ASN A 191 20.98 1.83 9.43
N VAL A 192 19.80 1.20 9.44
CA VAL A 192 18.97 1.04 8.23
C VAL A 192 18.65 2.40 7.60
N ASP A 193 18.36 3.42 8.40
CA ASP A 193 17.96 4.74 7.90
C ASP A 193 19.10 5.49 7.23
N TYR A 194 20.33 5.35 7.75
CA TYR A 194 21.53 5.89 7.10
C TYR A 194 21.75 5.23 5.75
N VAL A 195 21.73 3.89 5.69
CA VAL A 195 21.92 3.14 4.45
C VAL A 195 20.83 3.48 3.44
N ALA A 196 19.57 3.52 3.86
CA ALA A 196 18.46 3.89 2.99
C ALA A 196 18.58 5.33 2.45
N SER A 197 19.03 6.27 3.28
CA SER A 197 19.26 7.66 2.86
C SER A 197 20.40 7.77 1.85
N ALA A 198 21.48 7.00 2.05
CA ALA A 198 22.61 6.93 1.13
C ALA A 198 22.23 6.29 -0.21
N VAL A 199 21.48 5.18 -0.20
CA VAL A 199 20.99 4.54 -1.42
C VAL A 199 20.02 5.44 -2.18
N LYS A 200 19.13 6.13 -1.46
CA LYS A 200 18.18 7.08 -2.05
C LYS A 200 18.88 8.26 -2.73
N SER A 201 19.98 8.77 -2.18
CA SER A 201 20.69 9.92 -2.75
C SER A 201 21.42 9.61 -4.06
N MET A 202 21.75 8.34 -4.31
CA MET A 202 22.42 7.89 -5.53
C MET A 202 21.50 7.86 -6.76
N ASN A 203 20.17 7.90 -6.56
CA ASN A 203 19.17 7.99 -7.63
C ASN A 203 19.36 6.95 -8.76
N LEU A 204 19.45 5.67 -8.40
CA LEU A 204 19.56 4.56 -9.35
C LEU A 204 18.41 4.55 -10.37
N PRO A 205 18.66 4.11 -11.61
CA PRO A 205 17.62 3.98 -12.63
C PRO A 205 16.70 2.79 -12.32
N ASN A 206 15.61 2.67 -13.09
CA ASN A 206 14.74 1.48 -13.13
C ASN A 206 14.02 1.12 -11.81
N TYR A 207 13.91 2.04 -10.85
CA TYR A 207 13.00 1.82 -9.73
C TYR A 207 11.57 1.55 -10.23
N PRO A 208 10.83 0.64 -9.56
CA PRO A 208 9.41 0.49 -9.81
C PRO A 208 8.67 1.84 -9.68
N PRO A 209 7.52 2.01 -10.37
CA PRO A 209 6.70 3.21 -10.26
C PRO A 209 6.42 3.56 -8.79
N GLY A 210 6.81 4.76 -8.35
CA GLY A 210 6.83 5.14 -6.93
C GLY A 210 8.23 5.30 -6.33
N GLY A 211 9.28 4.95 -7.09
CA GLY A 211 10.67 5.26 -6.76
C GLY A 211 11.23 4.42 -5.61
N PHE A 212 12.25 4.94 -4.94
CA PHE A 212 13.00 4.22 -3.88
C PHE A 212 12.12 3.61 -2.79
N ASN A 213 11.00 4.24 -2.43
CA ASN A 213 10.13 3.74 -1.35
C ASN A 213 9.58 2.33 -1.64
N THR A 214 9.44 1.96 -2.91
CA THR A 214 9.01 0.61 -3.32
C THR A 214 10.08 -0.47 -3.06
N LYS A 215 11.35 -0.06 -2.97
CA LYS A 215 12.50 -0.94 -2.69
C LYS A 215 13.04 -0.78 -1.27
N ARG A 216 12.41 0.05 -0.42
CA ARG A 216 12.87 0.33 0.94
C ARG A 216 12.95 -0.93 1.79
N ALA A 217 11.96 -1.83 1.68
CA ALA A 217 11.90 -3.11 2.40
C ALA A 217 12.99 -4.06 1.94
N TYR A 218 13.23 -4.13 0.63
CA TYR A 218 14.31 -4.91 0.05
C TYR A 218 15.67 -4.48 0.61
N VAL A 219 15.95 -3.17 0.57
CA VAL A 219 17.20 -2.59 1.11
C VAL A 219 17.35 -2.89 2.60
N GLU A 220 16.28 -2.76 3.38
CA GLU A 220 16.29 -3.07 4.80
C GLU A 220 16.58 -4.54 5.10
N ASN A 221 15.89 -5.45 4.40
CA ASN A 221 16.06 -6.88 4.56
C ASN A 221 17.46 -7.34 4.15
N PHE A 222 17.99 -6.81 3.04
CA PHE A 222 19.33 -7.12 2.57
C PHE A 222 20.39 -6.62 3.56
N PHE A 223 20.29 -5.36 4.01
CA PHE A 223 21.19 -4.79 5.01
C PHE A 223 21.16 -5.58 6.31
N ASN A 224 19.98 -5.87 6.85
CA ASN A 224 19.85 -6.59 8.12
C ASN A 224 20.44 -8.00 8.04
N THR A 225 20.25 -8.69 6.92
CA THR A 225 20.82 -10.03 6.71
C THR A 225 22.36 -9.98 6.64
N HIS A 226 22.93 -9.09 5.82
CA HIS A 226 24.39 -9.03 5.61
C HIS A 226 25.13 -8.42 6.80
N PHE A 227 24.56 -7.38 7.43
CA PHE A 227 25.17 -6.74 8.60
C PHE A 227 25.19 -7.67 9.82
N ARG A 228 24.13 -8.46 10.05
CA ARG A 228 24.11 -9.47 11.12
C ARG A 228 25.15 -10.56 10.89
N GLN A 229 25.31 -11.03 9.65
CA GLN A 229 26.34 -12.02 9.32
C GLN A 229 27.74 -11.48 9.62
N ASN A 230 28.07 -10.25 9.18
CA ASN A 230 29.39 -9.66 9.44
C ASN A 230 29.71 -9.49 10.94
N LYS A 231 28.73 -9.12 11.77
CA LYS A 231 28.95 -9.06 13.24
C LYS A 231 29.17 -10.43 13.88
N VAL A 232 28.49 -11.48 13.41
CA VAL A 232 28.72 -12.85 13.91
C VAL A 232 30.12 -13.33 13.51
N PHE A 233 30.54 -13.10 12.27
CA PHE A 233 31.89 -13.45 11.82
C PHE A 233 32.99 -12.69 12.58
N ALA A 234 32.83 -11.39 12.80
CA ALA A 234 33.79 -10.59 13.57
C ALA A 234 33.93 -11.07 15.03
N LYS A 235 32.81 -11.43 15.68
CA LYS A 235 32.81 -11.96 17.05
C LYS A 235 33.49 -13.33 17.14
N THR A 236 33.26 -14.19 16.15
CA THR A 236 33.85 -15.55 16.12
C THR A 236 35.37 -15.51 15.90
N GLN A 237 35.88 -14.52 15.15
CA GLN A 237 37.33 -14.33 14.98
C GLN A 237 38.01 -13.77 16.23
N LEU A 238 37.36 -12.88 16.98
CA LEU A 238 37.84 -12.37 18.26
C LEU A 238 37.89 -13.48 19.33
N ASP A 239 36.85 -14.32 19.41
CA ASP A 239 36.78 -15.44 20.36
C ASP A 239 37.76 -16.59 20.01
N ALA A 240 38.20 -16.70 18.75
CA ALA A 240 39.20 -17.68 18.31
C ALA A 240 40.66 -17.22 18.53
N GLN A 241 40.87 -15.96 18.92
CA GLN A 241 42.17 -15.38 19.23
C GLN A 241 42.39 -15.18 20.75
N SER A 242 41.41 -15.52 21.57
CA SER A 242 41.47 -15.54 23.06
C SER A 242 41.60 -16.96 23.61
#